data_AF-A0A8H6ZTU7-F1
#
_entry.id   AF-A0A8H6ZTU7-F1
#
_cell.length_a   1.000
_cell.length_b   1.000
_cell.length_c   1.000
_cell.angle_alpha   90.00
_cell.angle_beta   90.00
_cell.angle_gamma   90.00
#
_symmetry.space_group_name_H-M   'P 1'
#
loop_
_entity.id
_entity.type
_entity.pdbx_description
1 polymer ?
#
loop_
_entity_poly.entity_id
_entity_poly.type
_entity_poly.pdbx_seq_one_letter_code
_entity_poly.pdbx_strand_id
1 'polypeptide(L)'
;MLFIQANDIEEMHAQLAVFMNEFEISVPQLPDLDLSRVREEWSRLRNNIPEVWKFNRDGREFQVGEMMKARDLSAEYPLVLVPGIVSTGLESWSTSPDYRAFFREKLWGGFNMVSQVTFNKEKWIAAMMLDPITGLDPPGAKIRAAEGFDAASTFIQGYWLWSKIIENLAVVNYDSNNLHLAPYDWRLSFWNLEERDGYFSKLKSTIEGYKSVTQ
;
A
#
# COMPACT_ATOMS: atom_id res chain seq x y z
N MET A 1 -6.66 19.92 -7.68
CA MET A 1 -6.54 18.44 -7.67
C MET A 1 -7.18 17.97 -8.97
N LEU A 2 -6.35 17.66 -9.98
CA LEU A 2 -6.80 17.35 -11.35
C LEU A 2 -7.44 15.95 -11.35
N PHE A 3 -8.74 15.90 -11.61
CA PHE A 3 -9.43 14.65 -11.89
C PHE A 3 -9.20 14.30 -13.34
N ILE A 4 -8.52 13.18 -13.61
CA ILE A 4 -8.42 12.62 -14.96
C ILE A 4 -9.82 12.11 -15.34
N GLN A 5 -10.45 12.76 -16.31
CA GLN A 5 -11.72 12.34 -16.90
C GLN A 5 -11.45 11.29 -18.00
N ALA A 6 -12.46 10.49 -18.35
CA ALA A 6 -12.31 9.44 -19.37
C ALA A 6 -11.85 9.99 -20.73
N ASN A 7 -12.20 11.24 -21.05
CA ASN A 7 -11.77 11.93 -22.27
C ASN A 7 -10.28 12.29 -22.26
N ASP A 8 -9.68 12.51 -21.08
CA ASP A 8 -8.26 12.84 -20.96
C ASP A 8 -7.36 11.65 -21.36
N ILE A 9 -7.87 10.42 -21.23
CA ILE A 9 -7.16 9.19 -21.60
C ILE A 9 -7.14 9.02 -23.12
N GLU A 10 -8.26 9.29 -23.80
CA GLU A 10 -8.32 9.29 -25.27
C GLU A 10 -7.42 10.39 -25.87
N GLU A 11 -7.38 11.58 -25.25
CA GLU A 11 -6.45 12.64 -25.62
C GLU A 11 -4.99 12.26 -25.35
N MET A 12 -4.68 11.62 -24.22
CA MET A 12 -3.33 11.10 -23.94
C MET A 12 -2.90 10.05 -24.96
N HIS A 13 -3.79 9.14 -25.37
CA HIS A 13 -3.51 8.16 -26.42
C HIS A 13 -3.26 8.83 -27.77
N ALA A 14 -4.05 9.86 -28.12
CA ALA A 14 -3.85 10.63 -29.34
C ALA A 14 -2.53 11.42 -29.32
N GLN A 15 -2.20 12.06 -28.18
CA GLN A 15 -0.95 12.80 -28.01
C GLN A 15 0.27 11.88 -28.02
N LEU A 16 0.19 10.70 -27.38
CA LEU A 16 1.24 9.68 -27.45
C LEU A 16 1.40 9.15 -28.88
N ALA A 17 0.32 8.93 -29.62
CA ALA A 17 0.39 8.48 -31.01
C ALA A 17 1.05 9.52 -31.93
N VAL A 18 0.75 10.81 -31.74
CA VAL A 18 1.39 11.91 -32.48
C VAL A 18 2.88 12.00 -32.13
N PHE A 19 3.22 11.95 -30.84
CA PHE A 19 4.61 11.99 -30.36
C PHE A 19 5.42 10.79 -30.87
N MET A 20 4.84 9.60 -30.90
CA MET A 20 5.49 8.38 -31.39
C MET A 20 5.74 8.41 -32.91
N ASN A 21 4.87 9.07 -33.66
CA ASN A 21 5.02 9.23 -35.12
C ASN A 21 6.05 10.32 -35.46
N GLU A 22 6.14 11.38 -34.66
CA GLU A 22 7.13 12.46 -34.82
C GLU A 22 8.58 11.99 -34.60
N PHE A 23 8.80 10.98 -33.74
CA PHE A 23 10.12 10.44 -33.43
C PHE A 23 10.46 9.10 -34.11
N GLU A 24 9.67 8.67 -35.12
CA GLU A 24 9.86 7.40 -35.87
C GLU A 24 10.13 6.17 -34.97
N ILE A 25 9.49 6.10 -33.80
CA ILE A 25 9.72 5.02 -32.84
C ILE A 25 8.89 3.80 -33.28
N SER A 26 9.53 2.86 -33.98
CA SER A 26 8.91 1.59 -34.36
C SER A 26 8.86 0.62 -33.17
N VAL A 27 7.67 0.48 -32.58
CA VAL A 27 7.42 -0.54 -31.54
C VAL A 27 7.00 -1.83 -32.26
N PRO A 28 7.69 -2.97 -32.05
CA PRO A 28 7.23 -4.25 -32.59
C PRO A 28 5.84 -4.56 -32.03
N GLN A 29 4.93 -5.03 -32.90
CA GLN A 29 3.56 -5.39 -32.53
C GLN A 29 3.61 -6.43 -31.40
N LEU A 30 3.35 -5.96 -30.17
CA LEU A 30 3.08 -6.84 -29.05
C LEU A 30 1.77 -7.58 -29.37
N PRO A 31 1.67 -8.89 -29.14
CA PRO A 31 0.41 -9.61 -29.31
C PRO A 31 -0.67 -8.90 -28.48
N ASP A 32 -1.84 -8.67 -29.06
CA ASP A 32 -2.97 -7.93 -28.46
C ASP A 32 -3.26 -8.42 -27.04
N LEU A 33 -2.62 -7.79 -26.05
CA LEU A 33 -2.97 -7.95 -24.65
C LEU A 33 -4.32 -7.27 -24.51
N ASP A 34 -5.38 -8.08 -24.51
CA ASP A 34 -6.77 -7.62 -24.38
C ASP A 34 -7.00 -6.99 -22.98
N LEU A 35 -6.66 -5.70 -22.87
CA LEU A 35 -6.88 -4.87 -21.67
C LEU A 35 -8.38 -4.73 -21.35
N SER A 36 -9.25 -5.00 -22.32
CA SER A 36 -10.72 -5.01 -22.16
C SER A 36 -11.17 -6.14 -21.24
N ARG A 37 -10.59 -7.34 -21.37
CA ARG A 37 -10.85 -8.47 -20.47
C ARG A 37 -10.37 -8.22 -19.04
N VAL A 38 -9.17 -7.65 -18.87
CA VAL A 38 -8.66 -7.27 -17.55
C VAL A 38 -9.57 -6.21 -16.91
N ARG A 39 -10.03 -5.24 -17.71
CA ARG A 39 -10.98 -4.20 -17.28
C ARG A 39 -12.35 -4.75 -16.93
N GLU A 40 -12.87 -5.72 -17.68
CA GLU A 40 -14.13 -6.39 -17.39
C GLU A 40 -14.06 -7.22 -16.10
N GLU A 41 -13.02 -8.03 -15.94
CA GLU A 41 -12.79 -8.80 -14.71
C GLU A 41 -12.57 -7.89 -13.49
N TRP A 42 -11.91 -6.75 -13.69
CA TRP A 42 -11.76 -5.73 -12.64
C TRP A 42 -13.08 -5.02 -12.31
N SER A 43 -13.90 -4.70 -13.31
CA SER A 43 -15.23 -4.13 -13.10
C SER A 43 -16.13 -5.10 -12.34
N ARG A 44 -16.08 -6.39 -12.69
CA ARG A 44 -16.77 -7.48 -11.96
C ARG A 44 -16.28 -7.58 -10.52
N LEU A 45 -14.96 -7.60 -10.29
CA LEU A 45 -14.37 -7.63 -8.97
C LEU A 45 -14.84 -6.43 -8.13
N ARG A 46 -14.75 -5.20 -8.68
CA ARG A 46 -15.18 -3.96 -8.03
C ARG A 46 -16.67 -3.94 -7.70
N ASN A 47 -17.51 -4.45 -8.60
CA ASN A 47 -18.96 -4.50 -8.40
C ASN A 47 -19.38 -5.54 -7.35
N ASN A 48 -18.56 -6.58 -7.14
CA ASN A 48 -18.74 -7.61 -6.13
C ASN A 48 -18.14 -7.25 -4.75
N ILE A 49 -17.45 -6.10 -4.63
CA ILE A 49 -17.00 -5.61 -3.33
C ILE A 49 -18.24 -5.26 -2.49
N PRO A 50 -18.44 -5.85 -1.29
CA PRO A 50 -19.62 -5.57 -0.49
C PRO A 50 -19.68 -4.08 -0.11
N GLU A 51 -20.88 -3.50 0.00
CA GLU A 51 -21.05 -2.05 0.21
C GLU A 51 -20.31 -1.47 1.41
N VAL A 52 -20.13 -2.25 2.48
CA VAL A 52 -19.36 -1.84 3.67
C VAL A 52 -17.86 -1.63 3.39
N TRP A 53 -17.36 -2.20 2.30
CA TRP A 53 -15.97 -2.06 1.83
C TRP A 53 -15.83 -0.97 0.76
N LYS A 54 -16.93 -0.53 0.14
CA LYS A 54 -16.92 0.61 -0.78
C LYS A 54 -16.56 1.89 0.00
N PHE A 55 -15.82 2.79 -0.64
CA PHE A 55 -15.41 4.06 -0.06
C PHE A 55 -16.61 4.93 0.30
N ASN A 56 -17.11 4.78 1.51
CA ASN A 56 -18.06 5.71 2.07
C ASN A 56 -17.25 6.84 2.70
N ARG A 57 -17.38 8.03 2.08
CA ARG A 57 -17.00 9.36 2.60
C ARG A 57 -18.27 10.13 2.95
N ASP A 58 -19.28 9.41 3.43
CA ASP A 58 -20.61 9.95 3.72
C ASP A 58 -20.80 10.17 5.23
N GLY A 59 -19.72 10.05 6.00
CA GLY A 59 -19.69 10.28 7.45
C GLY A 59 -19.87 9.01 8.27
N ARG A 60 -20.40 7.91 7.70
CA ARG A 60 -20.60 6.65 8.43
C ARG A 60 -19.30 6.07 8.98
N GLU A 61 -18.18 6.38 8.34
CA GLU A 61 -16.85 5.99 8.75
C GLU A 61 -16.39 6.60 10.08
N PHE A 62 -17.05 7.65 10.56
CA PHE A 62 -16.76 8.31 11.84
C PHE A 62 -17.77 7.99 12.94
N GLN A 63 -18.83 7.25 12.62
CA GLN A 63 -19.99 7.04 13.51
C GLN A 63 -19.60 6.49 14.89
N VAL A 64 -18.66 5.54 14.94
CA VAL A 64 -18.23 4.95 16.22
C VAL A 64 -17.45 5.97 17.05
N GLY A 65 -16.57 6.75 16.43
CA GLY A 65 -15.80 7.81 17.07
C GLY A 65 -16.71 8.92 17.58
N GLU A 66 -17.75 9.29 16.83
CA GLU A 66 -18.77 10.25 17.27
C GLU A 66 -19.55 9.73 18.48
N MET A 67 -19.93 8.46 18.49
CA MET A 67 -20.59 7.82 19.65
C MET A 67 -19.67 7.77 20.87
N MET A 68 -18.36 7.56 20.69
CA MET A 68 -17.38 7.60 21.78
C MET A 68 -17.24 9.02 22.33
N LYS A 69 -17.12 10.02 21.45
CA LYS A 69 -17.03 11.43 21.82
C LYS A 69 -18.29 11.93 22.53
N ALA A 70 -19.47 11.49 22.12
CA ALA A 70 -20.74 11.80 22.79
C ALA A 70 -20.85 11.21 24.20
N ARG A 71 -19.99 10.26 24.55
CA ARG A 71 -19.83 9.71 25.91
C ARG A 71 -18.67 10.36 26.66
N ASP A 72 -18.19 11.52 26.19
CA ASP A 72 -17.06 12.27 26.73
C ASP A 72 -15.75 11.46 26.77
N LEU A 73 -15.57 10.50 25.84
CA LEU A 73 -14.32 9.75 25.69
C LEU A 73 -13.35 10.50 24.77
N SER A 74 -12.07 10.54 25.17
CA SER A 74 -10.97 11.09 24.37
C SER A 74 -9.71 10.25 24.56
N ALA A 75 -8.70 10.46 23.71
CA ALA A 75 -7.39 9.84 23.81
C ALA A 75 -6.72 10.17 25.15
N GLU A 76 -6.36 9.13 25.90
CA GLU A 76 -5.67 9.24 27.19
C GLU A 76 -4.23 8.70 27.10
N TYR A 77 -4.05 7.59 26.38
CA TYR A 77 -2.76 6.91 26.21
C TYR A 77 -2.37 6.87 24.74
N PRO A 78 -1.07 6.96 24.42
CA PRO A 78 -0.59 6.70 23.08
C PRO A 78 -0.95 5.28 22.61
N LEU A 79 -1.33 5.15 21.34
CA LEU A 79 -1.74 3.89 20.75
C LEU A 79 -0.74 3.45 19.69
N VAL A 80 -0.31 2.18 19.77
CA VAL A 80 0.54 1.54 18.77
C VAL A 80 -0.23 0.42 18.09
N LEU A 81 -0.44 0.57 16.78
CA LEU A 81 -1.11 -0.41 15.94
C LEU A 81 -0.07 -1.27 15.24
N VAL A 82 -0.10 -2.59 15.47
CA VAL A 82 0.75 -3.57 14.81
C VAL A 82 -0.11 -4.37 13.83
N PRO A 83 0.07 -4.21 12.50
CA PRO A 83 -0.71 -4.93 11.50
C PRO A 83 -0.54 -6.46 11.58
N GLY A 84 -1.53 -7.20 11.10
CA GLY A 84 -1.41 -8.65 10.92
C GLY A 84 -0.59 -9.04 9.68
N ILE A 85 -0.49 -10.35 9.44
CA ILE A 85 0.08 -10.89 8.19
C ILE A 85 -0.64 -10.29 6.98
N VAL A 86 0.08 -10.11 5.87
CA VAL A 86 -0.41 -9.53 4.60
C VAL A 86 -1.06 -8.13 4.69
N SER A 87 -1.05 -7.50 5.87
CA SER A 87 -1.78 -6.26 6.14
C SER A 87 -0.91 -5.00 6.07
N THR A 88 0.36 -5.16 5.68
CA THR A 88 1.28 -4.05 5.43
C THR A 88 1.66 -4.07 3.95
N GLY A 89 1.51 -2.92 3.30
CA GLY A 89 1.98 -2.72 1.94
C GLY A 89 3.51 -2.88 1.86
N LEU A 90 3.98 -3.52 0.79
CA LEU A 90 5.41 -3.75 0.57
C LEU A 90 5.83 -3.01 -0.69
N GLU A 91 6.88 -2.21 -0.57
CA GLU A 91 7.44 -1.40 -1.64
C GLU A 91 8.85 -1.88 -2.01
N SER A 92 9.17 -1.80 -3.29
CA SER A 92 10.51 -2.14 -3.77
C SER A 92 11.47 -0.97 -3.60
N TRP A 93 12.64 -1.28 -3.07
CA TRP A 93 13.84 -0.45 -2.95
C TRP A 93 14.99 -1.00 -3.81
N SER A 94 14.65 -1.87 -4.77
CA SER A 94 15.62 -2.54 -5.63
C SER A 94 16.26 -1.57 -6.61
N THR A 95 17.58 -1.62 -6.74
CA THR A 95 18.36 -0.76 -7.67
C THR A 95 19.07 -1.54 -8.77
N SER A 96 19.02 -2.88 -8.69
CA SER A 96 19.61 -3.77 -9.69
C SER A 96 18.94 -3.62 -11.06
N PRO A 97 19.62 -3.95 -12.16
CA PRO A 97 19.05 -3.82 -13.51
C PRO A 97 17.72 -4.51 -13.72
N ASP A 98 17.55 -5.67 -13.14
CA ASP A 98 16.38 -6.51 -13.38
C ASP A 98 15.13 -6.00 -12.68
N TYR A 99 15.31 -5.31 -11.54
CA TYR A 99 14.24 -4.88 -10.64
C TYR A 99 14.10 -3.35 -10.47
N ARG A 100 15.01 -2.53 -11.02
CA ARG A 100 14.99 -1.06 -10.84
C ARG A 100 13.70 -0.40 -11.36
N ALA A 101 13.02 -1.03 -12.32
CA ALA A 101 11.73 -0.56 -12.81
C ALA A 101 10.64 -0.55 -11.73
N PHE A 102 10.85 -1.26 -10.63
CA PHE A 102 9.96 -1.30 -9.47
C PHE A 102 10.42 -0.38 -8.34
N PHE A 103 11.42 0.48 -8.56
CA PHE A 103 11.91 1.33 -7.49
C PHE A 103 10.80 2.26 -6.97
N ARG A 104 10.55 2.22 -5.66
CA ARG A 104 9.48 2.90 -4.92
C ARG A 104 8.06 2.51 -5.32
N GLU A 105 7.91 1.44 -6.08
CA GLU A 105 6.61 0.88 -6.42
C GLU A 105 6.11 -0.09 -5.35
N LYS A 106 4.82 0.02 -5.00
CA LYS A 106 4.17 -0.95 -4.10
C LYS A 106 3.95 -2.27 -4.84
N LEU A 107 4.76 -3.27 -4.51
CA LEU A 107 4.60 -4.64 -4.99
C LEU A 107 3.49 -5.39 -4.24
N TRP A 108 3.13 -4.94 -3.04
CA TRP A 108 2.00 -5.46 -2.27
C TRP A 108 1.20 -4.28 -1.67
N GLY A 109 -0.13 -4.33 -1.74
CA GLY A 109 -0.97 -3.30 -1.11
C GLY A 109 -0.95 -1.94 -1.80
N GLY A 110 -1.03 -1.93 -3.13
CA GLY A 110 -1.23 -0.72 -3.94
C GLY A 110 -1.83 -1.04 -5.31
N PHE A 111 -2.29 -0.02 -6.04
CA PHE A 111 -2.83 -0.21 -7.39
C PHE A 111 -1.78 -0.73 -8.37
N ASN A 112 -0.54 -0.26 -8.24
CA ASN A 112 0.56 -0.63 -9.13
C ASN A 112 0.90 -2.13 -9.06
N MET A 113 0.63 -2.79 -7.93
CA MET A 113 0.72 -4.26 -7.81
C MET A 113 -0.08 -4.98 -8.89
N VAL A 114 -1.30 -4.53 -9.22
CA VAL A 114 -2.14 -5.20 -10.23
C VAL A 114 -1.44 -5.19 -11.58
N SER A 115 -0.92 -4.03 -11.99
CA SER A 115 -0.12 -3.89 -13.21
C SER A 115 1.11 -4.81 -13.19
N GLN A 116 1.84 -4.87 -12.07
CA GLN A 116 3.03 -5.72 -11.96
C GLN A 116 2.69 -7.21 -12.01
N VAL A 117 1.61 -7.64 -11.37
CA VAL A 117 1.15 -9.03 -11.42
C VAL A 117 0.68 -9.41 -12.82
N THR A 118 0.10 -8.48 -13.59
CA THR A 118 -0.37 -8.73 -14.96
C THR A 118 0.76 -8.76 -15.98
N PHE A 119 1.67 -7.77 -15.96
CA PHE A 119 2.66 -7.59 -17.02
C PHE A 119 4.07 -8.07 -16.67
N ASN A 120 4.38 -8.22 -15.37
CA ASN A 120 5.71 -8.58 -14.89
C ASN A 120 5.65 -9.72 -13.85
N LYS A 121 4.73 -10.67 -14.05
CA LYS A 121 4.38 -11.72 -13.08
C LYS A 121 5.61 -12.45 -12.54
N GLU A 122 6.49 -12.94 -13.39
CA GLU A 122 7.65 -13.74 -13.00
C GLU A 122 8.63 -12.93 -12.17
N LYS A 123 8.89 -11.68 -12.57
CA LYS A 123 9.75 -10.75 -11.82
C LYS A 123 9.13 -10.33 -10.50
N TRP A 124 7.81 -10.12 -10.47
CA TRP A 124 7.07 -9.82 -9.25
C TRP A 124 7.16 -10.98 -8.26
N ILE A 125 6.90 -12.21 -8.71
CA ILE A 125 7.06 -13.43 -7.89
C ILE A 125 8.50 -13.52 -7.38
N ALA A 126 9.49 -13.39 -8.25
CA ALA A 126 10.90 -13.50 -7.88
C ALA A 126 11.31 -12.44 -6.85
N ALA A 127 10.86 -11.20 -6.99
CA ALA A 127 11.14 -10.12 -6.03
C ALA A 127 10.40 -10.32 -4.68
N MET A 128 9.20 -10.90 -4.71
CA MET A 128 8.36 -11.12 -3.54
C MET A 128 8.71 -12.38 -2.73
N MET A 129 9.31 -13.38 -3.37
CA MET A 129 9.81 -14.58 -2.69
C MET A 129 10.99 -14.25 -1.77
N LEU A 130 11.15 -15.04 -0.71
CA LEU A 130 12.35 -15.01 0.12
C LEU A 130 13.35 -16.05 -0.38
N ASP A 131 14.63 -15.78 -0.14
CA ASP A 131 15.69 -16.77 -0.32
C ASP A 131 15.44 -17.97 0.62
N PRO A 132 15.40 -19.21 0.11
CA PRO A 132 15.02 -20.38 0.91
C PRO A 132 16.09 -20.80 1.94
N ILE A 133 17.31 -20.28 1.84
CA ILE A 133 18.42 -20.59 2.75
C ILE A 133 18.55 -19.53 3.82
N THR A 134 18.54 -18.25 3.43
CA THR A 134 18.74 -17.13 4.36
C THR A 134 17.43 -16.61 4.97
N GLY A 135 16.29 -16.83 4.29
CA GLY A 135 15.00 -16.27 4.67
C GLY A 135 14.94 -14.74 4.53
N LEU A 136 15.81 -14.14 3.70
CA LEU A 136 15.87 -12.72 3.41
C LEU A 136 15.48 -12.43 1.95
N ASP A 137 15.56 -11.16 1.53
CA ASP A 137 15.31 -10.79 0.13
C ASP A 137 16.32 -11.51 -0.81
N PRO A 138 15.88 -11.99 -1.98
CA PRO A 138 16.76 -12.67 -2.92
C PRO A 138 17.74 -11.69 -3.58
N PRO A 139 18.86 -12.18 -4.14
CA PRO A 139 19.88 -11.33 -4.74
C PRO A 139 19.31 -10.36 -5.78
N GLY A 140 19.62 -9.08 -5.62
CA GLY A 140 19.20 -8.02 -6.53
C GLY A 140 17.81 -7.44 -6.24
N ALA A 141 16.97 -8.12 -5.46
CA ALA A 141 15.71 -7.57 -4.95
C ALA A 141 15.92 -6.95 -3.57
N LYS A 142 15.19 -5.88 -3.28
CA LYS A 142 15.18 -5.25 -1.97
C LYS A 142 13.76 -4.75 -1.69
N ILE A 143 13.03 -5.41 -0.80
CA ILE A 143 11.63 -5.09 -0.51
C ILE A 143 11.50 -4.62 0.92
N ARG A 144 10.79 -3.53 1.16
CA ARG A 144 10.58 -2.97 2.50
C ARG A 144 9.11 -2.78 2.78
N ALA A 145 8.76 -2.82 4.06
CA ALA A 145 7.47 -2.35 4.49
C ALA A 145 7.31 -0.88 4.07
N ALA A 146 6.15 -0.54 3.52
CA ALA A 146 5.76 0.86 3.40
C ALA A 146 5.68 1.47 4.81
N GLU A 147 5.92 2.77 4.89
CA GLU A 147 5.99 3.51 6.16
C GLU A 147 4.76 4.41 6.36
N GLY A 148 4.50 4.78 7.62
CA GLY A 148 3.41 5.68 8.00
C GLY A 148 2.01 5.08 7.81
N PHE A 149 0.96 5.88 8.02
CA PHE A 149 -0.44 5.39 7.95
C PHE A 149 -0.82 4.79 6.59
N ASP A 150 -0.21 5.25 5.51
CA ASP A 150 -0.42 4.74 4.14
C ASP A 150 0.14 3.32 3.93
N ALA A 151 0.89 2.79 4.89
CA ALA A 151 1.37 1.42 4.88
C ALA A 151 0.26 0.38 5.11
N ALA A 152 -0.78 0.73 5.88
CA ALA A 152 -1.84 -0.21 6.23
C ALA A 152 -3.25 0.42 6.27
N SER A 153 -3.43 1.68 5.89
CA SER A 153 -4.77 2.30 5.86
C SER A 153 -5.65 1.65 4.80
N THR A 154 -5.17 1.61 3.56
CA THR A 154 -5.88 1.07 2.38
C THR A 154 -4.99 0.09 1.64
N PHE A 155 -5.49 -1.11 1.38
CA PHE A 155 -4.74 -2.17 0.69
C PHE A 155 -4.81 -2.01 -0.83
N ILE A 156 -6.02 -1.95 -1.37
CA ILE A 156 -6.32 -1.65 -2.77
C ILE A 156 -7.55 -0.75 -2.81
N GLN A 157 -7.83 -0.13 -3.95
CA GLN A 157 -9.00 0.70 -4.10
C GLN A 157 -10.28 -0.11 -3.77
N GLY A 158 -10.91 0.17 -2.63
CA GLY A 158 -12.16 -0.47 -2.16
C GLY A 158 -11.93 -1.53 -1.09
N TYR A 159 -10.71 -1.68 -0.59
CA TYR A 159 -10.40 -2.56 0.53
C TYR A 159 -9.57 -1.80 1.57
N TRP A 160 -10.23 -1.48 2.68
CA TRP A 160 -9.61 -0.83 3.83
C TRP A 160 -9.17 -1.88 4.84
N LEU A 161 -7.99 -1.69 5.42
CA LEU A 161 -7.48 -2.54 6.50
C LEU A 161 -7.65 -1.81 7.83
N TRP A 162 -6.99 -0.65 7.96
CA TRP A 162 -7.02 0.14 9.19
C TRP A 162 -7.68 1.51 9.04
N SER A 163 -8.03 1.96 7.82
CA SER A 163 -8.51 3.34 7.63
C SER A 163 -9.73 3.67 8.49
N LYS A 164 -10.70 2.74 8.62
CA LYS A 164 -11.90 2.96 9.46
C LYS A 164 -11.59 3.04 10.95
N ILE A 165 -10.61 2.27 11.42
CA ILE A 165 -10.17 2.36 12.81
C ILE A 165 -9.47 3.71 13.04
N ILE A 166 -8.57 4.11 12.14
CA ILE A 166 -7.85 5.38 12.22
C ILE A 166 -8.81 6.58 12.14
N GLU A 167 -9.77 6.55 11.23
CA GLU A 167 -10.80 7.58 11.05
C GLU A 167 -11.61 7.78 12.34
N ASN A 168 -12.06 6.70 12.99
CA ASN A 168 -12.79 6.80 14.27
C ASN A 168 -11.89 7.25 15.44
N LEU A 169 -10.64 6.80 15.49
CA LEU A 169 -9.67 7.25 16.50
C LEU A 169 -9.39 8.76 16.38
N ALA A 170 -9.35 9.29 15.15
CA ALA A 170 -9.17 10.72 14.92
C ALA A 170 -10.27 11.58 15.55
N VAL A 171 -11.53 11.08 15.58
CA VAL A 171 -12.65 11.81 16.21
C VAL A 171 -12.44 12.04 17.71
N VAL A 172 -11.74 11.12 18.38
CA VAL A 172 -11.47 11.17 19.82
C VAL A 172 -10.07 11.74 20.16
N ASN A 173 -9.47 12.49 19.24
CA ASN A 173 -8.16 13.18 19.36
C ASN A 173 -6.92 12.27 19.29
N TYR A 174 -6.97 11.18 18.53
CA TYR A 174 -5.75 10.53 18.05
C TYR A 174 -5.25 11.15 16.75
N ASP A 175 -3.96 11.44 16.67
CA ASP A 175 -3.29 11.94 15.46
C ASP A 175 -1.87 11.37 15.36
N SER A 176 -1.05 11.87 14.43
CA SER A 176 0.33 11.39 14.25
C SER A 176 1.24 11.58 15.48
N ASN A 177 0.83 12.34 16.50
CA ASN A 177 1.61 12.60 17.71
C ASN A 177 1.36 11.60 18.83
N ASN A 178 0.25 10.85 18.80
CA ASN A 178 -0.11 9.87 19.83
C ASN A 178 -0.63 8.55 19.26
N LEU A 179 -0.68 8.41 17.93
CA LEU A 179 -1.01 7.18 17.22
C LEU A 179 0.15 6.78 16.31
N HIS A 180 0.69 5.58 16.52
CA HIS A 180 1.72 5.01 15.67
C HIS A 180 1.21 3.75 14.99
N LEU A 181 1.30 3.69 13.66
CA LEU A 181 1.22 2.44 12.92
C LEU A 181 2.65 1.88 12.80
N ALA A 182 2.86 0.65 13.24
CA ALA A 182 4.16 -0.04 13.25
C ALA A 182 4.22 -1.13 12.15
N PRO A 183 4.30 -0.73 10.86
CA PRO A 183 4.33 -1.67 9.74
C PRO A 183 5.60 -2.52 9.76
N TYR A 184 5.50 -3.75 9.25
CA TYR A 184 6.65 -4.65 9.10
C TYR A 184 6.51 -5.55 7.87
N ASP A 185 7.63 -6.14 7.47
CA ASP A 185 7.67 -7.13 6.40
C ASP A 185 7.20 -8.49 6.94
N TRP A 186 5.90 -8.73 6.82
CA TRP A 186 5.23 -9.94 7.31
C TRP A 186 5.70 -11.26 6.66
N ARG A 187 6.55 -11.19 5.63
CA ARG A 187 7.17 -12.38 5.02
C ARG A 187 8.28 -12.95 5.91
N LEU A 188 8.95 -12.09 6.67
CA LEU A 188 10.16 -12.44 7.41
C LEU A 188 9.84 -13.11 8.76
N SER A 189 10.79 -13.92 9.22
CA SER A 189 10.82 -14.37 10.61
C SER A 189 11.13 -13.21 11.55
N PHE A 190 10.74 -13.33 12.83
CA PHE A 190 11.03 -12.29 13.83
C PHE A 190 12.54 -12.04 13.99
N TRP A 191 13.37 -13.08 13.90
CA TRP A 191 14.82 -12.91 13.95
C TRP A 191 15.33 -12.05 12.78
N ASN A 192 14.88 -12.36 11.56
CA ASN A 192 15.29 -11.61 10.36
C ASN A 192 14.75 -10.19 10.33
N LEU A 193 13.58 -9.92 10.92
CA LEU A 193 13.06 -8.56 11.09
C LEU A 193 13.99 -7.71 11.96
N GLU A 194 14.54 -8.28 13.03
CA GLU A 194 15.50 -7.57 13.88
C GLU A 194 16.84 -7.40 13.17
N GLU A 195 17.43 -8.49 12.67
CA GLU A 195 18.75 -8.44 12.03
C GLU A 195 18.78 -7.53 10.80
N ARG A 196 17.74 -7.58 9.95
CA ARG A 196 17.69 -6.82 8.70
C ARG A 196 17.28 -5.37 8.92
N ASP A 197 16.21 -5.16 9.69
CA ASP A 197 15.50 -3.88 9.75
C ASP A 197 15.60 -3.21 11.14
N GLY A 198 16.10 -3.91 12.16
CA GLY A 198 16.08 -3.45 13.56
C GLY A 198 14.67 -3.21 14.06
N TYR A 199 13.69 -3.98 13.58
CA TYR A 199 12.27 -3.69 13.74
C TYR A 199 11.86 -3.59 15.21
N PHE A 200 12.23 -4.56 16.05
CA PHE A 200 11.83 -4.58 17.45
C PHE A 200 12.60 -3.53 18.26
N SER A 201 13.87 -3.29 17.94
CA SER A 201 14.64 -2.19 18.56
C SER A 201 14.03 -0.82 18.25
N LYS A 202 13.62 -0.57 17.01
CA LYS A 202 12.91 0.66 16.62
C LYS A 202 11.55 0.77 17.30
N LEU A 203 10.76 -0.29 17.28
CA LEU A 203 9.44 -0.33 17.91
C LEU A 203 9.54 -0.05 19.42
N LYS A 204 10.48 -0.69 20.11
CA LYS A 204 10.77 -0.43 21.53
C LYS A 204 11.09 1.05 21.75
N SER A 205 11.99 1.61 20.95
CA SER A 205 12.41 3.02 21.07
C SER A 205 11.23 3.98 20.87
N THR A 206 10.34 3.69 19.90
CA THR A 206 9.11 4.47 19.68
C THR A 206 8.16 4.41 20.89
N ILE A 207 7.94 3.21 21.46
CA ILE A 207 7.09 3.04 22.65
C ILE A 207 7.67 3.77 23.86
N GLU A 208 8.99 3.68 24.07
CA GLU A 208 9.69 4.40 25.14
C GLU A 208 9.59 5.92 24.96
N GLY A 209 9.66 6.41 23.70
CA GLY A 209 9.42 7.81 23.36
C GLY A 209 8.05 8.29 23.81
N TYR A 210 7.00 7.53 23.55
CA TYR A 210 5.64 7.88 24.00
C TYR A 210 5.50 7.97 25.52
N LYS A 211 6.12 7.04 26.26
CA LYS A 211 6.10 7.08 27.73
C LYS A 211 6.74 8.35 28.29
N SER A 212 7.77 8.90 27.63
CA SER A 212 8.48 10.08 28.10
C SER A 212 7.67 11.39 27.99
N VAL A 213 6.67 11.43 27.10
CA VAL A 213 5.85 12.63 26.85
C VAL A 213 4.63 12.70 27.78
N THR A 214 4.21 11.56 28.35
CA THR A 214 3.01 11.45 29.21
C THR A 214 3.34 11.54 30.72
N GLN A 215 4.58 11.90 31.10
CA GLN A 215 4.99 12.10 32.50
C GLN A 215 5.16 13.57 32.86
#